data_AF-A0A508A462-F1
#
_entry.id   AF-A0A508A462-F1
#
_cell.length_a   1.000
_cell.length_b   1.000
_cell.length_c   1.000
_cell.angle_alpha   90.00
_cell.angle_beta   90.00
_cell.angle_gamma   90.00
#
_symmetry.space_group_name_H-M   'P 1'
#
loop_
_entity.id
_entity.type
_entity.pdbx_description
1 polymer ?
#
loop_
_entity_poly.entity_id
_entity_poly.type
_entity_poly.pdbx_seq_one_letter_code
_entity_poly.pdbx_strand_id
1 'polypeptide(L)'
;MKTYSTSTYLKVNDKSRANELCGLLRRVLDEAADGVEHVDYDEVRALPSVGSIYVGLLVRADSAQQAAERAEKVYESALNLMGDAAGEVSRRQTSLAYA
;
A
#
# COMPACT_ATOMS: atom_id res chain seq x y z
N MET A 1 -6.36 20.80 -6.17
CA MET A 1 -6.39 19.45 -5.58
C MET A 1 -7.45 18.56 -6.22
N LYS A 2 -7.04 17.36 -6.64
CA LYS A 2 -7.89 16.27 -7.14
C LYS A 2 -7.60 15.01 -6.33
N THR A 3 -8.52 14.06 -6.30
CA THR A 3 -8.30 12.75 -5.69
C THR A 3 -7.79 11.77 -6.73
N TYR A 4 -6.72 11.07 -6.38
CA TYR A 4 -6.11 10.01 -7.16
C TYR A 4 -6.25 8.70 -6.39
N SER A 5 -6.59 7.63 -7.08
CA SER A 5 -6.52 6.28 -6.53
C SER A 5 -5.18 5.68 -6.92
N THR A 6 -4.47 5.13 -5.94
CA THR A 6 -3.25 4.35 -6.19
C THR A 6 -3.49 2.90 -5.82
N SER A 7 -3.05 2.00 -6.69
CA SER A 7 -3.17 0.56 -6.54
C SER A 7 -1.78 -0.06 -6.58
N THR A 8 -1.34 -0.60 -5.46
CA THR A 8 -0.06 -1.32 -5.37
C THR A 8 -0.29 -2.80 -5.08
N TYR A 9 0.40 -3.63 -5.85
CA TYR A 9 0.43 -5.07 -5.68
C TYR A 9 1.76 -5.46 -5.07
N LEU A 10 1.71 -6.04 -3.88
CA LEU A 10 2.85 -6.62 -3.19
C LEU A 10 2.85 -8.12 -3.45
N LYS A 11 3.90 -8.64 -4.09
CA LYS A 11 4.12 -10.08 -4.21
C LYS A 11 4.52 -10.62 -2.84
N VAL A 12 3.89 -11.70 -2.42
CA VAL A 12 4.26 -12.44 -1.21
C VAL A 12 5.20 -13.58 -1.58
N ASN A 13 6.30 -13.73 -0.84
CA ASN A 13 7.29 -14.78 -1.09
C ASN A 13 6.71 -16.16 -0.75
N ASP A 14 6.15 -16.31 0.45
CA ASP A 14 5.41 -17.50 0.87
C ASP A 14 3.89 -17.24 0.86
N LYS A 15 3.20 -17.86 -0.09
CA LYS A 15 1.75 -17.72 -0.26
C LYS A 15 0.95 -18.16 0.97
N SER A 16 1.47 -19.07 1.79
CA SER A 16 0.77 -19.51 3.01
C SER A 16 0.63 -18.38 4.03
N ARG A 17 1.56 -17.42 4.01
CA ARG A 17 1.60 -16.24 4.90
C ARG A 17 0.85 -15.03 4.36
N ALA A 18 0.27 -15.11 3.16
CA ALA A 18 -0.37 -13.96 2.52
C ALA A 18 -1.49 -13.33 3.36
N ASN A 19 -2.27 -14.14 4.09
CA ASN A 19 -3.33 -13.63 4.97
C ASN A 19 -2.78 -12.97 6.24
N GLU A 20 -1.73 -13.55 6.82
CA GLU A 20 -1.03 -12.99 8.00
C GLU A 20 -0.43 -11.62 7.65
N LEU A 21 0.34 -11.57 6.56
CA LEU A 21 1.00 -10.34 6.08
C LEU A 21 -0.01 -9.28 5.65
N CYS A 22 -1.13 -9.67 5.04
CA CYS A 22 -2.25 -8.78 4.73
C CYS A 22 -2.87 -8.19 6.00
N GLY A 23 -3.07 -9.01 7.03
CA GLY A 23 -3.57 -8.56 8.33
C GLY A 23 -2.61 -7.58 9.02
N LEU A 24 -1.31 -7.84 8.94
CA LEU A 24 -0.29 -6.93 9.46
C LEU A 24 -0.28 -5.60 8.69
N LEU A 25 -0.26 -5.65 7.36
CA LEU A 25 -0.33 -4.46 6.49
C LEU A 25 -1.53 -3.59 6.81
N ARG A 26 -2.72 -4.19 6.97
CA ARG A 26 -3.94 -3.46 7.36
C ARG A 26 -3.77 -2.69 8.67
N ARG A 27 -3.11 -3.27 9.67
CA ARG A 27 -2.92 -2.64 10.98
C ARG A 27 -1.95 -1.46 10.93
N VAL A 28 -0.89 -1.58 10.14
CA VAL A 28 0.17 -0.55 10.08
C VAL A 28 -0.12 0.54 9.04
N LEU A 29 -1.02 0.30 8.08
CA LEU A 29 -1.30 1.26 7.01
C LEU A 29 -2.03 2.50 7.47
N ASP A 30 -2.94 2.39 8.44
CA ASP A 30 -3.59 3.56 9.05
C ASP A 30 -2.54 4.45 9.73
N GLU A 31 -1.61 3.85 10.50
CA GLU A 31 -0.50 4.58 11.14
C GLU A 31 0.47 5.19 10.10
N ALA A 32 0.77 4.45 9.03
CA ALA A 32 1.63 4.94 7.95
C ALA A 32 0.99 6.11 7.18
N ALA A 33 -0.34 6.11 7.02
CA ALA A 33 -1.08 7.16 6.35
C ALA A 33 -1.21 8.43 7.21
N ASP A 34 -1.34 8.30 8.53
CA ASP A 34 -1.45 9.44 9.46
C ASP A 34 -0.22 10.38 9.39
N GLY A 35 0.96 9.81 9.08
CA GLY A 35 2.20 10.56 8.88
C GLY A 35 2.29 11.30 7.52
N VAL A 36 1.33 11.15 6.62
CA VAL A 36 1.37 11.72 5.25
C VAL A 36 0.13 12.53 4.96
N GLU A 37 0.31 13.84 4.78
CA GLU A 37 -0.80 14.74 4.49
C GLU A 37 -1.60 14.33 3.26
N HIS A 38 -2.93 14.32 3.42
CA HIS A 38 -3.90 14.12 2.36
C HIS A 38 -3.87 12.74 1.69
N VAL A 39 -3.47 11.70 2.43
CA VAL A 39 -3.60 10.31 2.04
C VAL A 39 -4.60 9.61 2.97
N ASP A 40 -5.59 8.97 2.36
CA ASP A 40 -6.61 8.18 3.05
C ASP A 40 -6.45 6.70 2.63
N TYR A 41 -6.59 5.78 3.58
CA TYR A 41 -6.61 4.35 3.32
C TYR A 41 -7.93 3.93 2.65
N ASP A 42 -7.86 3.12 1.58
CA ASP A 42 -9.03 2.63 0.84
C ASP A 42 -9.28 1.13 1.10
N GLU A 43 -8.39 0.26 0.60
CA GLU A 43 -8.54 -1.18 0.75
C GLU A 43 -7.18 -1.88 0.79
N VAL A 44 -7.01 -2.85 1.69
CA VAL A 44 -5.97 -3.88 1.58
C VAL A 44 -6.65 -5.22 1.48
N ARG A 45 -6.25 -6.04 0.51
CA ARG A 45 -6.86 -7.36 0.27
C ARG A 45 -5.82 -8.39 -0.13
N ALA A 46 -5.83 -9.54 0.53
CA ALA A 46 -5.03 -10.68 0.11
C ALA A 46 -5.60 -11.25 -1.20
N LEU A 47 -4.71 -11.59 -2.13
CA LEU A 47 -5.03 -12.24 -3.40
C LEU A 47 -4.27 -13.58 -3.49
N PRO A 48 -4.71 -14.62 -2.77
CA PRO A 48 -3.96 -15.88 -2.63
C PRO A 48 -3.69 -16.57 -3.97
N SER A 49 -4.65 -16.51 -4.91
CA SER A 49 -4.55 -17.15 -6.23
C SER A 49 -3.34 -16.68 -7.03
N VAL A 50 -2.95 -15.41 -6.88
CA VAL A 50 -1.79 -14.80 -7.57
C VAL A 50 -0.60 -14.58 -6.65
N GLY A 51 -0.70 -14.95 -5.36
CA GLY A 51 0.34 -14.76 -4.36
C GLY A 51 0.69 -13.31 -4.12
N SER A 52 -0.32 -12.44 -4.08
CA SER A 52 -0.13 -10.99 -3.89
C SER A 52 -1.04 -10.43 -2.81
N ILE A 53 -0.72 -9.24 -2.33
CA ILE A 53 -1.59 -8.38 -1.53
C ILE A 53 -1.83 -7.12 -2.35
N TYR A 54 -3.09 -6.75 -2.51
CA TYR A 54 -3.51 -5.47 -3.07
C TYR A 54 -3.56 -4.43 -1.95
N VAL A 55 -3.07 -3.23 -2.25
CA VAL A 55 -3.17 -2.05 -1.39
C VAL A 55 -3.68 -0.88 -2.24
N GLY A 56 -4.79 -0.30 -1.82
CA GLY A 56 -5.44 0.87 -2.36
C GLY A 56 -5.27 2.06 -1.41
N LEU A 57 -4.86 3.20 -1.96
CA LEU A 57 -4.84 4.48 -1.23
C LEU A 57 -5.55 5.56 -2.06
N LEU A 58 -6.26 6.45 -1.38
CA LEU A 58 -6.83 7.67 -1.96
C LEU A 58 -5.93 8.84 -1.60
N VAL A 59 -5.37 9.51 -2.60
CA VAL A 59 -4.42 10.60 -2.40
C VAL A 59 -4.97 11.86 -3.02
N ARG A 60 -5.19 12.89 -2.20
CA ARG A 60 -5.52 14.22 -2.72
C ARG A 60 -4.24 14.97 -3.02
N ALA A 61 -4.06 15.44 -4.26
CA ALA A 61 -2.86 16.14 -4.71
C ALA A 61 -3.16 17.11 -5.86
N ASP A 62 -2.24 18.01 -6.19
CA ASP A 62 -2.37 18.92 -7.32
C ASP A 62 -1.89 18.31 -8.65
N SER A 63 -1.12 17.22 -8.58
CA SER A 63 -0.66 16.47 -9.75
C SER A 63 -0.58 14.96 -9.47
N ALA A 64 -0.59 14.17 -10.55
CA ALA A 64 -0.40 12.72 -10.47
C ALA A 64 0.98 12.35 -9.89
N GLN A 65 2.02 13.15 -10.18
CA GLN A 65 3.35 12.95 -9.63
C GLN A 65 3.35 13.13 -8.11
N GLN A 66 2.76 14.22 -7.61
CA GLN A 66 2.67 14.47 -6.17
C GLN A 66 1.85 13.38 -5.48
N ALA A 67 0.78 12.88 -6.12
CA ALA A 67 0.01 11.76 -5.59
C ALA A 67 0.85 10.48 -5.49
N ALA A 68 1.66 10.17 -6.52
CA ALA A 68 2.56 9.02 -6.50
C ALA A 68 3.62 9.13 -5.40
N GLU A 69 4.23 10.31 -5.22
CA GLU A 69 5.24 10.55 -4.18
C GLU A 69 4.66 10.42 -2.77
N ARG A 70 3.43 10.88 -2.53
CA ARG A 70 2.74 10.72 -1.24
C ARG A 70 2.38 9.26 -0.98
N ALA A 71 1.86 8.55 -1.97
CA ALA A 71 1.60 7.13 -1.85
C ALA A 71 2.87 6.34 -1.54
N GLU A 72 3.99 6.65 -2.23
CA GLU A 72 5.29 6.04 -2.00
C GLU A 72 5.73 6.15 -0.54
N LYS A 73 5.61 7.36 0.06
CA LYS A 73 5.94 7.59 1.47
C LYS A 73 5.12 6.71 2.41
N VAL A 74 3.81 6.58 2.16
CA VAL A 74 2.95 5.68 2.96
C VAL A 74 3.40 4.23 2.81
N TYR A 75 3.74 3.79 1.59
CA TYR A 75 4.25 2.44 1.36
C TYR A 75 5.57 2.18 2.10
N GLU A 76 6.54 3.09 2.01
CA GLU A 76 7.82 2.96 2.71
C GLU A 76 7.64 2.94 4.23
N SER A 77 6.80 3.84 4.78
CA SER A 77 6.45 3.84 6.19
C SER A 77 5.78 2.54 6.63
N ALA A 78 4.82 2.02 5.85
CA ALA A 78 4.15 0.76 6.16
C ALA A 78 5.13 -0.41 6.19
N LEU A 79 6.07 -0.50 5.22
CA LEU A 79 7.10 -1.53 5.22
C LEU A 79 8.04 -1.39 6.42
N ASN A 80 8.43 -0.18 6.80
CA ASN A 80 9.25 0.05 7.99
C ASN A 80 8.52 -0.41 9.27
N LEU A 81 7.22 -0.13 9.40
CA LEU A 81 6.40 -0.56 10.53
C LEU A 81 6.19 -2.08 10.59
N MET A 82 6.24 -2.77 9.44
CA MET A 82 6.21 -4.24 9.41
C MET A 82 7.51 -4.89 9.94
N GLY A 83 8.61 -4.15 10.02
CA GLY A 83 9.91 -4.66 10.44
C GLY A 83 10.37 -5.85 9.59
N ASP A 84 10.80 -6.93 10.24
CA ASP A 84 11.32 -8.14 9.57
C ASP A 84 10.31 -8.76 8.58
N ALA A 85 9.00 -8.60 8.83
CA ALA A 85 7.96 -9.12 7.94
C ALA A 85 7.92 -8.43 6.57
N ALA A 86 8.53 -7.24 6.44
CA ALA A 86 8.66 -6.56 5.15
C ALA A 86 9.51 -7.37 4.15
N GLY A 87 10.47 -8.17 4.62
CA GLY A 87 11.30 -9.04 3.78
C GLY A 87 10.52 -10.16 3.07
N GLU A 88 9.29 -10.43 3.52
CA GLU A 88 8.40 -11.45 2.96
C GLU A 88 7.53 -10.92 1.81
N VAL A 89 7.56 -9.61 1.57
CA VAL A 89 6.83 -8.95 0.49
C VAL A 89 7.78 -8.18 -0.42
N SER A 90 7.45 -8.12 -1.70
CA SER A 90 8.17 -7.32 -2.68
C SER A 90 7.20 -6.56 -3.55
N ARG A 91 7.49 -5.29 -3.85
CA ARG A 91 6.65 -4.51 -4.76
C ARG A 91 6.69 -5.13 -6.14
N ARG A 92 5.50 -5.43 -6.68
CA ARG A 92 5.35 -6.00 -8.03
C ARG A 92 4.94 -4.95 -9.04
N GLN A 93 3.94 -4.14 -8.70
CA GLN A 93 3.38 -3.13 -9.59
C GLN A 93 2.69 -2.06 -8.78
N THR A 94 2.82 -0.81 -9.21
CA THR A 94 2.00 0.32 -8.73
C THR A 94 1.33 0.96 -9.93
N SER A 95 0.08 1.36 -9.78
CA SER A 95 -0.71 2.06 -10.79
C SER A 95 -1.44 3.22 -10.14
N LEU A 96 -1.66 4.29 -10.89
CA LEU A 96 -2.30 5.50 -10.42
C LEU A 96 -3.35 5.94 -11.43
N ALA A 97 -4.55 6.24 -10.93
CA ALA A 97 -5.69 6.67 -11.70
C ALA A 97 -6.39 7.85 -11.01
N TYR A 98 -7.27 8.54 -11.73
CA TYR A 98 -8.23 9.43 -11.09
C TYR A 98 -9.26 8.60 -10.31
N ALA A 99 -9.50 8.98 -9.06
CA ALA A 99 -10.51 8.37 -8.20
C ALA A 99 -11.91 8.91 -8.51
#